data_AF-A0A235ITY6-F1
#
_entry.id   AF-A0A235ITY6-F1
#
_cell.length_a   1.000
_cell.length_b   1.000
_cell.length_c   1.000
_cell.angle_alpha   90.00
_cell.angle_beta   90.00
_cell.angle_gamma   90.00
#
_symmetry.space_group_name_H-M   'P 1'
#
loop_
_entity.id
_entity.type
_entity.pdbx_description
1 polymer ?
#
loop_
_entity_poly.entity_id
_entity_poly.type
_entity_poly.pdbx_seq_one_letter_code
_entity_poly.pdbx_strand_id
1 'polypeptide(L)'
;MPKFVLDTVVLRVFAFAYPQGIDILLSALKTSLACFPTEVYNQDENSLPPNVSDEELSELARGLRYAQRKAQTLPGLQGQRFQVRLQNATQIPRHIQAGSLFIEPLQIEELPRRERLGELYGIGRGEAACLVLSERTLLTSVFLSSDEIACQAAQALGISFLTIPDILTDWVSEMYPPRELLQDLVDGMRNASFAVPETLYQRLQDML
;
A
#
# COMPACT_ATOMS: atom_id res chain seq x y z
N MET A 1 -3.00 16.55 -12.95
CA MET A 1 -3.41 15.73 -11.79
C MET A 1 -2.15 15.26 -11.08
N PRO A 2 -2.15 15.17 -9.74
CA PRO A 2 -0.97 14.70 -9.02
C PRO A 2 -0.65 13.23 -9.36
N LYS A 3 0.64 12.88 -9.30
CA LYS A 3 1.14 11.52 -9.41
C LYS A 3 1.19 10.90 -8.02
N PHE A 4 0.40 9.85 -7.77
CA PHE A 4 0.41 9.15 -6.50
C PHE A 4 1.42 8.01 -6.52
N VAL A 5 2.35 8.00 -5.56
CA VAL A 5 3.36 6.96 -5.39
C VAL A 5 3.02 6.16 -4.13
N LEU A 6 2.67 4.89 -4.32
CA LEU A 6 2.20 4.00 -3.25
C LEU A 6 3.37 3.28 -2.59
N ASP A 7 3.48 3.42 -1.28
CA ASP A 7 4.27 2.52 -0.45
C ASP A 7 3.61 1.15 -0.30
N THR A 8 4.39 0.13 0.06
CA THR A 8 3.94 -1.25 0.30
C THR A 8 2.83 -1.28 1.34
N VAL A 9 2.94 -0.52 2.43
CA VAL A 9 1.92 -0.53 3.50
C VAL A 9 0.57 -0.12 2.95
N VAL A 10 0.49 0.97 2.18
CA VAL A 10 -0.78 1.46 1.63
C VAL A 10 -1.37 0.46 0.65
N LEU A 11 -0.56 0.02 -0.32
CA LEU A 11 -1.01 -0.95 -1.33
C LEU A 11 -1.49 -2.25 -0.68
N ARG A 12 -0.72 -2.79 0.26
CA ARG A 12 -1.06 -4.03 0.99
C ARG A 12 -2.34 -3.88 1.78
N VAL A 13 -2.51 -2.80 2.54
CA VAL A 13 -3.66 -2.63 3.42
C VAL A 13 -4.95 -2.55 2.61
N PHE A 14 -5.00 -1.71 1.58
CA PHE A 14 -6.19 -1.61 0.74
C PHE A 14 -6.44 -2.88 -0.06
N ALA A 15 -5.41 -3.48 -0.66
CA ALA A 15 -5.57 -4.71 -1.44
C ALA A 15 -6.01 -5.92 -0.60
N PHE A 16 -5.65 -5.97 0.69
CA PHE A 16 -5.99 -7.10 1.57
C PHE A 16 -7.28 -6.86 2.35
N ALA A 17 -7.64 -5.61 2.63
CA ALA A 17 -8.79 -5.29 3.47
C ALA A 17 -10.11 -5.66 2.82
N TYR A 18 -10.29 -5.34 1.53
CA TYR A 18 -11.59 -5.45 0.87
C TYR A 18 -11.46 -5.81 -0.61
N PRO A 19 -12.40 -6.55 -1.23
CA PRO A 19 -12.30 -6.95 -2.64
C PRO A 19 -12.22 -5.78 -3.63
N GLN A 20 -12.76 -4.62 -3.27
CA GLN A 20 -12.68 -3.35 -4.04
C GLN A 20 -11.80 -2.30 -3.33
N GLY A 21 -10.88 -2.72 -2.48
CA GLY A 21 -10.07 -1.78 -1.69
C GLY A 21 -9.20 -0.85 -2.54
N ILE A 22 -8.66 -1.31 -3.67
CA ILE A 22 -7.89 -0.47 -4.59
C ILE A 22 -8.81 0.52 -5.32
N ASP A 23 -10.03 0.13 -5.70
CA ASP A 23 -11.02 1.07 -6.24
C ASP A 23 -11.36 2.16 -5.23
N ILE A 24 -11.56 1.79 -3.96
CA ILE A 24 -11.78 2.74 -2.85
C ILE A 24 -10.60 3.69 -2.71
N LEU A 25 -9.36 3.18 -2.70
CA LEU A 25 -8.14 3.98 -2.64
C LEU A 25 -8.08 4.99 -3.80
N LEU A 26 -8.24 4.54 -5.04
CA LEU A 26 -8.18 5.41 -6.21
C LEU A 26 -9.30 6.47 -6.21
N SER A 27 -10.51 6.09 -5.78
CA SER A 27 -11.64 7.00 -5.61
C SER A 27 -11.35 8.07 -4.55
N ALA A 28 -10.79 7.69 -3.40
CA ALA A 28 -10.42 8.61 -2.33
C ALA A 28 -9.41 9.67 -2.81
N LEU A 29 -8.44 9.23 -3.62
CA LEU A 29 -7.41 10.08 -4.20
C LEU A 29 -7.90 10.90 -5.42
N LYS A 30 -9.15 10.71 -5.84
CA LYS A 30 -9.75 11.35 -7.03
C LYS A 30 -8.88 11.16 -8.28
N THR A 31 -8.31 9.97 -8.43
CA THR A 31 -7.43 9.60 -9.54
C THR A 31 -7.86 8.27 -10.15
N SER A 32 -7.55 8.07 -11.43
CA SER A 32 -7.67 6.77 -12.08
C SER A 32 -6.35 6.00 -12.12
N LEU A 33 -5.26 6.62 -11.66
CA LEU A 33 -3.89 6.12 -11.80
C LEU A 33 -3.09 6.32 -10.52
N ALA A 34 -2.37 5.28 -10.10
CA ALA A 34 -1.31 5.35 -9.10
C ALA A 34 -0.16 4.42 -9.48
N CYS A 35 1.03 4.68 -8.96
CA CYS A 35 2.24 3.94 -9.30
C CYS A 35 3.02 3.53 -8.05
N PHE A 36 3.95 2.60 -8.24
CA PHE A 36 4.88 2.18 -7.21
C PHE A 36 6.16 1.62 -7.87
N PRO A 37 7.32 1.69 -7.18
CA PRO A 37 8.55 1.15 -7.70
C PRO A 37 8.58 -0.38 -7.61
N THR A 38 9.54 -1.00 -8.31
CA THR A 38 9.76 -2.46 -8.33
C THR A 38 10.01 -3.05 -6.95
N GLU A 39 10.57 -2.27 -6.03
CA GLU A 39 10.87 -2.65 -4.66
C GLU A 39 9.60 -2.89 -3.84
N VAL A 40 8.53 -2.16 -4.14
CA VAL A 40 7.21 -2.33 -3.52
C VAL A 40 6.55 -3.59 -4.07
N TYR A 41 6.42 -3.68 -5.39
CA TYR A 41 5.87 -4.86 -6.03
C TYR A 41 6.34 -5.02 -7.48
N ASN A 42 6.83 -6.23 -7.81
CA ASN A 42 7.33 -6.57 -9.15
C ASN A 42 6.71 -7.87 -9.72
N GLN A 43 5.59 -8.33 -9.17
CA GLN A 43 4.91 -9.58 -9.58
C GLN A 43 5.81 -10.83 -9.51
N ASP A 44 6.74 -10.83 -8.58
CA ASP A 44 7.81 -11.81 -8.43
C ASP A 44 7.52 -12.84 -7.33
N GLU A 45 6.31 -12.89 -6.77
CA GLU A 45 5.95 -13.81 -5.67
C GLU A 45 6.17 -15.30 -6.00
N ASN A 46 6.07 -15.66 -7.28
CA ASN A 46 6.25 -17.03 -7.78
C ASN A 46 7.59 -17.22 -8.52
N SER A 47 8.48 -16.23 -8.50
CA SER A 47 9.77 -16.29 -9.22
C SER A 47 10.80 -17.20 -8.53
N LEU A 48 10.67 -17.39 -7.21
CA LEU A 48 11.54 -18.24 -6.42
C LEU A 48 10.82 -19.51 -5.93
N PRO A 49 11.51 -20.66 -5.83
CA PRO A 49 10.95 -21.85 -5.18
C PRO A 49 10.53 -21.58 -3.71
N PRO A 50 9.57 -22.34 -3.14
CA PRO A 50 9.06 -22.13 -1.78
C PRO A 50 10.12 -22.18 -0.67
N ASN A 51 11.22 -22.92 -0.88
CA ASN A 51 12.25 -23.21 0.12
C ASN A 51 13.49 -22.28 0.01
N VAL A 52 13.47 -21.30 -0.90
CA VAL A 52 14.55 -20.32 -1.06
C VAL A 52 14.20 -19.07 -0.26
N SER A 53 15.24 -18.38 0.24
CA SER A 53 15.10 -17.07 0.88
C SER A 53 14.31 -16.13 -0.02
N ASP A 54 13.33 -15.42 0.53
CA ASP A 54 12.49 -14.47 -0.21
C ASP A 54 13.01 -13.03 -0.16
N GLU A 55 14.23 -12.80 0.35
CA GLU A 55 14.85 -11.47 0.47
C GLU A 55 14.99 -10.71 -0.85
N GLU A 56 15.18 -11.42 -1.96
CA GLU A 56 15.32 -10.82 -3.30
C GLU A 56 13.98 -10.40 -3.91
N LEU A 57 12.86 -10.86 -3.33
CA LEU A 57 11.53 -10.50 -3.82
C LEU A 57 11.14 -9.09 -3.40
N SER A 58 10.30 -8.47 -4.23
CA SER A 58 9.59 -7.24 -3.87
C SER A 58 8.81 -7.40 -2.56
N GLU A 59 8.65 -6.32 -1.81
CA GLU A 59 8.13 -6.39 -0.44
C GLU A 59 6.72 -6.97 -0.37
N LEU A 60 5.83 -6.57 -1.29
CA LEU A 60 4.48 -7.10 -1.37
C LEU A 60 4.47 -8.58 -1.78
N ALA A 61 5.38 -9.01 -2.67
CA ALA A 61 5.50 -10.41 -3.05
C ALA A 61 5.89 -11.30 -1.87
N ARG A 62 6.79 -10.83 -0.99
CA ARG A 62 7.08 -11.51 0.29
C ARG A 62 5.84 -11.59 1.16
N GLY A 63 5.06 -10.51 1.24
CA GLY A 63 3.78 -10.46 1.95
C GLY A 63 2.76 -11.47 1.43
N LEU A 64 2.63 -11.61 0.11
CA LEU A 64 1.74 -12.57 -0.55
C LEU A 64 2.16 -14.01 -0.27
N ARG A 65 3.45 -14.34 -0.42
CA ARG A 65 3.97 -15.68 -0.08
C ARG A 65 3.78 -16.00 1.39
N TYR A 66 4.04 -15.06 2.28
CA TYR A 66 3.80 -15.22 3.70
C TYR A 66 2.32 -15.55 3.97
N ALA A 67 1.40 -14.79 3.37
CA ALA A 67 -0.03 -15.04 3.50
C ALA A 67 -0.43 -16.42 2.95
N GLN A 68 0.10 -16.85 1.81
CA GLN A 68 -0.12 -18.19 1.26
C GLN A 68 0.34 -19.28 2.22
N ARG A 69 1.57 -19.17 2.75
CA ARG A 69 2.10 -20.12 3.74
C ARG A 69 1.20 -20.18 4.98
N LYS A 70 0.76 -19.03 5.51
CA LYS A 70 -0.11 -18.98 6.68
C LYS A 70 -1.51 -19.54 6.42
N ALA A 71 -2.09 -19.28 5.26
CA ALA A 71 -3.38 -19.84 4.84
C ALA A 71 -3.37 -21.38 4.75
N GLN A 72 -2.22 -21.99 4.43
CA GLN A 72 -2.05 -23.44 4.32
C GLN A 72 -1.70 -24.11 5.65
N THR A 73 -1.03 -23.40 6.56
CA THR A 73 -0.45 -23.99 7.78
C THR A 73 -1.23 -23.67 9.06
N LEU A 74 -1.96 -22.56 9.12
CA LEU A 74 -2.74 -22.18 10.29
C LEU A 74 -4.17 -22.76 10.21
N PRO A 75 -4.67 -23.43 11.27
CA PRO A 75 -6.02 -23.95 11.28
C PRO A 75 -7.08 -22.88 11.60
N GLY A 76 -8.33 -23.18 11.25
CA GLY A 76 -9.51 -22.42 11.68
C GLY A 76 -9.51 -20.97 11.22
N LEU A 77 -10.02 -20.09 12.09
CA LEU A 77 -10.20 -18.65 11.79
C LEU A 77 -8.90 -17.94 11.40
N GLN A 78 -7.76 -18.37 11.93
CA GLN A 78 -6.47 -17.74 11.61
C GLN A 78 -6.07 -18.00 10.15
N GLY A 79 -6.16 -19.24 9.67
CA GLY A 79 -5.91 -19.58 8.27
C GLY A 79 -6.91 -18.92 7.34
N GLN A 80 -8.19 -18.91 7.71
CA GLN A 80 -9.27 -18.26 6.94
C GLN A 80 -9.02 -16.76 6.74
N ARG A 81 -8.52 -16.05 7.76
CA ARG A 81 -8.16 -14.62 7.60
C ARG A 81 -7.12 -14.42 6.50
N PHE A 82 -6.10 -15.26 6.42
CA PHE A 82 -5.11 -15.18 5.34
C PHE A 82 -5.70 -15.57 3.98
N GLN A 83 -6.63 -16.53 3.93
CA GLN A 83 -7.35 -16.86 2.69
C GLN A 83 -8.16 -15.67 2.17
N VAL A 84 -8.89 -14.96 3.03
CA VAL A 84 -9.63 -13.76 2.66
C VAL A 84 -8.69 -12.67 2.14
N ARG A 85 -7.57 -12.42 2.82
CA ARG A 85 -6.54 -11.45 2.33
C ARG A 85 -6.07 -11.81 0.92
N LEU A 86 -5.79 -13.08 0.65
CA LEU A 86 -5.35 -13.54 -0.66
C LEU A 86 -6.43 -13.43 -1.73
N GLN A 87 -7.69 -13.71 -1.38
CA GLN A 87 -8.83 -13.52 -2.27
C GLN A 87 -8.97 -12.04 -2.65
N ASN A 88 -8.91 -11.14 -1.68
CA ASN A 88 -8.95 -9.69 -1.93
C ASN A 88 -7.75 -9.25 -2.79
N ALA A 89 -6.56 -9.78 -2.51
CA ALA A 89 -5.34 -9.45 -3.26
C ALA A 89 -5.40 -9.80 -4.76
N THR A 90 -6.32 -10.67 -5.19
CA THR A 90 -6.54 -10.97 -6.61
C THR A 90 -6.96 -9.75 -7.44
N GLN A 91 -7.37 -8.65 -6.79
CA GLN A 91 -7.60 -7.37 -7.46
C GLN A 91 -6.31 -6.73 -8.01
N ILE A 92 -5.13 -6.99 -7.41
CA ILE A 92 -3.88 -6.32 -7.80
C ILE A 92 -3.52 -6.59 -9.28
N PRO A 93 -3.42 -7.85 -9.76
CA PRO A 93 -3.10 -8.10 -11.17
C PRO A 93 -4.11 -7.47 -12.13
N ARG A 94 -5.40 -7.42 -11.74
CA ARG A 94 -6.45 -6.80 -12.56
C ARG A 94 -6.21 -5.30 -12.74
N HIS A 95 -5.87 -4.59 -11.67
CA HIS A 95 -5.56 -3.17 -11.73
C HIS A 95 -4.26 -2.87 -12.48
N ILE A 96 -3.27 -3.76 -12.43
CA ILE A 96 -2.04 -3.65 -13.23
C ILE A 96 -2.37 -3.83 -14.72
N GLN A 97 -3.12 -4.87 -15.07
CA GLN A 97 -3.53 -5.14 -16.46
C GLN A 97 -4.40 -4.02 -17.05
N ALA A 98 -5.27 -3.42 -16.23
CA ALA A 98 -6.11 -2.29 -16.64
C ALA A 98 -5.34 -0.96 -16.73
N GLY A 99 -4.09 -0.91 -16.25
CA GLY A 99 -3.27 0.30 -16.22
C GLY A 99 -3.64 1.30 -15.12
N SER A 100 -4.59 1.00 -14.23
CA SER A 100 -4.94 1.85 -13.08
C SER A 100 -3.89 1.82 -11.98
N LEU A 101 -3.15 0.71 -11.89
CA LEU A 101 -1.92 0.60 -11.14
C LEU A 101 -0.79 0.30 -12.11
N PHE A 102 0.38 0.90 -11.92
CA PHE A 102 1.53 0.56 -12.75
C PHE A 102 2.84 0.56 -11.97
N ILE A 103 3.72 -0.36 -12.36
CA ILE A 103 5.06 -0.51 -11.82
C ILE A 103 5.95 0.47 -12.55
N GLU A 104 6.59 1.39 -11.82
CA GLU A 104 7.51 2.37 -12.39
C GLU A 104 8.92 2.16 -11.82
N PRO A 105 9.81 1.46 -12.55
CA PRO A 105 11.15 1.16 -12.07
C PRO A 105 11.97 2.42 -11.83
N LEU A 106 12.89 2.35 -10.85
CA LEU A 106 13.97 3.32 -10.74
C LEU A 106 14.96 3.16 -11.88
N GLN A 107 15.53 4.29 -12.31
CA GLN A 107 16.65 4.34 -13.24
C GLN A 107 17.95 3.94 -12.52
N ILE A 108 18.96 3.51 -13.27
CA ILE A 108 20.22 3.02 -12.70
C ILE A 108 20.92 4.12 -11.88
N GLU A 109 20.90 5.34 -12.41
CA GLU A 109 21.43 6.57 -11.81
C GLU A 109 20.70 6.98 -10.52
N GLU A 110 19.51 6.47 -10.28
CA GLU A 110 18.70 6.75 -9.09
C GLU A 110 18.96 5.76 -7.94
N LEU A 111 19.54 4.59 -8.22
CA LEU A 111 19.82 3.57 -7.20
C LEU A 111 20.74 4.08 -6.07
N PRO A 112 21.81 4.84 -6.34
CA PRO A 112 22.62 5.43 -5.27
C PRO A 112 21.86 6.46 -4.43
N ARG A 113 20.81 7.10 -4.97
CA ARG A 113 19.95 8.00 -4.20
C ARG A 113 19.07 7.19 -3.24
N ARG A 114 18.50 6.07 -3.70
CA ARG A 114 17.71 5.15 -2.87
C ARG A 114 18.50 4.68 -1.65
N GLU A 115 19.72 4.17 -1.84
CA GLU A 115 20.56 3.70 -0.73
C GLU A 115 20.84 4.81 0.29
N ARG A 116 21.21 6.01 -0.20
CA ARG A 116 21.46 7.16 0.67
C ARG A 116 20.23 7.59 1.47
N LEU A 117 19.03 7.53 0.89
CA LEU A 117 17.81 7.85 1.62
C LEU A 117 17.53 6.83 2.72
N GLY A 118 17.72 5.54 2.43
CA GLY A 118 17.62 4.47 3.43
C GLY A 118 18.56 4.69 4.61
N GLU A 119 19.84 4.99 4.34
CA GLU A 119 20.85 5.26 5.37
C GLU A 119 20.57 6.54 6.16
N LEU A 120 20.19 7.63 5.46
CA LEU A 120 20.03 8.95 6.08
C LEU A 120 18.80 9.02 7.00
N TYR A 121 17.70 8.41 6.58
CA TYR A 121 16.42 8.50 7.30
C TYR A 121 16.08 7.24 8.09
N GLY A 122 16.84 6.14 7.92
CA GLY A 122 16.56 4.86 8.59
C GLY A 122 15.31 4.16 8.06
N ILE A 123 14.98 4.38 6.78
CA ILE A 123 13.78 3.85 6.12
C ILE A 123 14.10 2.60 5.28
N GLY A 124 13.09 1.79 5.03
CA GLY A 124 13.18 0.58 4.22
C GLY A 124 13.47 0.88 2.75
N ARG A 125 13.95 -0.14 2.03
CA ARG A 125 14.28 -0.05 0.60
C ARG A 125 13.09 0.34 -0.27
N GLY A 126 11.88 -0.14 0.06
CA GLY A 126 10.63 0.19 -0.65
C GLY A 126 10.22 1.65 -0.46
N GLU A 127 10.21 2.11 0.79
CA GLU A 127 9.95 3.52 1.17
C GLU A 127 10.95 4.45 0.49
N ALA A 128 12.26 4.15 0.60
CA ALA A 128 13.31 4.92 -0.06
C ALA A 128 13.09 4.99 -1.57
N ALA A 129 12.74 3.87 -2.22
CA ALA A 129 12.46 3.86 -3.65
C ALA A 129 11.23 4.70 -4.02
N CYS A 130 10.19 4.72 -3.18
CA CYS A 130 9.02 5.57 -3.38
C CYS A 130 9.36 7.06 -3.28
N LEU A 131 10.21 7.43 -2.33
CA LEU A 131 10.68 8.82 -2.19
C LEU A 131 11.49 9.25 -3.41
N VAL A 132 12.44 8.42 -3.87
CA VAL A 132 13.20 8.69 -5.11
C VAL A 132 12.27 8.83 -6.31
N LEU A 133 11.28 7.95 -6.44
CA LEU A 133 10.30 8.02 -7.52
C LEU A 133 9.46 9.31 -7.46
N SER A 134 9.14 9.78 -6.25
CA SER A 134 8.42 11.03 -6.02
C SER A 134 9.27 12.25 -6.36
N GLU A 135 10.58 12.23 -6.06
CA GLU A 135 11.53 13.31 -6.40
C GLU A 135 11.52 13.66 -7.90
N ARG A 136 11.26 12.68 -8.80
CA ARG A 136 11.13 12.93 -10.26
C ARG A 136 10.13 14.01 -10.62
N THR A 137 9.05 14.11 -9.85
CA THR A 137 7.92 14.99 -10.14
C THR A 137 7.49 15.76 -8.90
N LEU A 138 8.46 16.15 -8.06
CA LEU A 138 8.29 16.69 -6.70
C LEU A 138 7.10 17.63 -6.51
N LEU A 139 6.88 18.57 -7.44
CA LEU A 139 5.80 19.57 -7.36
C LEU A 139 4.39 19.01 -7.59
N THR A 140 4.30 17.80 -8.10
CA THR A 140 3.05 17.15 -8.50
C THR A 140 2.93 15.74 -7.96
N SER A 141 3.92 15.21 -7.24
CA SER A 141 3.85 13.90 -6.62
C SER A 141 3.27 13.97 -5.23
N VAL A 142 2.48 12.96 -4.87
CA VAL A 142 2.06 12.70 -3.49
C VAL A 142 2.50 11.30 -3.12
N PHE A 143 3.36 11.20 -2.10
CA PHE A 143 3.80 9.94 -1.53
C PHE A 143 2.74 9.40 -0.56
N LEU A 144 2.33 8.14 -0.72
CA LEU A 144 1.34 7.52 0.17
C LEU A 144 2.03 6.50 1.06
N SER A 145 2.12 6.79 2.37
CA SER A 145 2.64 5.86 3.37
C SER A 145 1.95 6.04 4.70
N SER A 146 2.01 5.02 5.55
CA SER A 146 1.61 5.11 6.96
C SER A 146 2.73 4.66 7.89
N ASP A 147 3.95 4.60 7.38
CA ASP A 147 5.15 4.54 8.20
C ASP A 147 5.54 5.97 8.62
N GLU A 148 5.66 6.20 9.93
CA GLU A 148 5.92 7.53 10.48
C GLU A 148 7.30 8.06 10.07
N ILE A 149 8.31 7.20 10.02
CA ILE A 149 9.69 7.58 9.67
C ILE A 149 9.75 7.92 8.18
N ALA A 150 9.07 7.15 7.32
CA ALA A 150 8.96 7.47 5.90
C ALA A 150 8.21 8.79 5.64
N CYS A 151 7.15 9.09 6.40
CA CYS A 151 6.44 10.36 6.32
C CYS A 151 7.32 11.54 6.75
N GLN A 152 8.11 11.39 7.81
CA GLN A 152 9.09 12.40 8.24
C GLN A 152 10.17 12.62 7.18
N ALA A 153 10.64 11.56 6.52
CA ALA A 153 11.59 11.66 5.41
C ALA A 153 10.98 12.42 4.22
N ALA A 154 9.74 12.12 3.84
CA ALA A 154 9.02 12.85 2.79
C ALA A 154 8.91 14.35 3.12
N GLN A 155 8.53 14.68 4.36
CA GLN A 155 8.45 16.05 4.84
C GLN A 155 9.81 16.77 4.75
N ALA A 156 10.89 16.13 5.17
CA ALA A 156 12.24 16.70 5.12
C ALA A 156 12.72 16.94 3.68
N LEU A 157 12.25 16.13 2.73
CA LEU A 157 12.52 16.27 1.30
C LEU A 157 11.58 17.26 0.59
N GLY A 158 10.60 17.82 1.29
CA GLY A 158 9.58 18.70 0.69
C GLY A 158 8.59 17.98 -0.22
N ILE A 159 8.46 16.66 -0.07
CA ILE A 159 7.51 15.82 -0.81
C ILE A 159 6.17 15.85 -0.06
N SER A 160 5.08 16.20 -0.75
CA SER A 160 3.73 16.04 -0.19
C SER A 160 3.44 14.56 0.05
N PHE A 161 2.81 14.26 1.19
CA PHE A 161 2.42 12.89 1.51
C PHE A 161 1.01 12.83 2.09
N LEU A 162 0.39 11.64 2.01
CA LEU A 162 -0.86 11.32 2.70
C LEU A 162 -0.73 9.97 3.39
N THR A 163 -1.40 9.85 4.53
CA THR A 163 -1.51 8.62 5.31
C THR A 163 -2.84 7.91 5.06
N ILE A 164 -2.96 6.64 5.47
CA ILE A 164 -4.23 5.91 5.41
C ILE A 164 -5.36 6.67 6.16
N PRO A 165 -5.13 7.24 7.36
CA PRO A 165 -6.09 8.15 7.99
C PRO A 165 -6.56 9.32 7.13
N ASP A 166 -5.66 9.97 6.40
CA ASP A 166 -6.01 11.09 5.51
C ASP A 166 -6.88 10.57 4.35
N ILE A 167 -6.45 9.47 3.72
CA ILE A 167 -7.18 8.82 2.61
C ILE A 167 -8.59 8.41 3.04
N LEU A 168 -8.75 7.80 4.21
CA LEU A 168 -10.05 7.39 4.74
C LEU A 168 -10.94 8.60 5.05
N THR A 169 -10.36 9.66 5.61
CA THR A 169 -11.09 10.89 5.92
C THR A 169 -11.62 11.54 4.65
N ASP A 170 -10.77 11.67 3.63
CA ASP A 170 -11.15 12.24 2.32
C ASP A 170 -12.17 11.36 1.59
N TRP A 171 -12.03 10.04 1.67
CA TRP A 171 -13.00 9.13 1.08
C TRP A 171 -14.39 9.30 1.69
N VAL A 172 -14.47 9.34 3.03
CA VAL A 172 -15.75 9.46 3.73
C VAL A 172 -16.38 10.83 3.50
N SER A 173 -15.61 11.92 3.57
CA SER A 173 -16.12 13.29 3.40
C SER A 173 -16.63 13.57 1.99
N GLU A 174 -16.06 12.93 0.97
CA GLU A 174 -16.36 13.22 -0.43
C GLU A 174 -17.33 12.22 -1.03
N MET A 175 -17.20 10.94 -0.69
CA MET A 175 -17.97 9.86 -1.32
C MET A 175 -19.20 9.44 -0.52
N TYR A 176 -19.30 9.84 0.76
CA TYR A 176 -20.41 9.45 1.67
C TYR A 176 -20.79 7.96 1.55
N PRO A 177 -19.83 7.03 1.72
CA PRO A 177 -20.11 5.60 1.58
C PRO A 177 -21.15 5.13 2.60
N PRO A 178 -21.93 4.07 2.30
CA PRO A 178 -22.79 3.45 3.30
C PRO A 178 -21.99 3.04 4.55
N ARG A 179 -22.58 3.22 5.73
CA ARG A 179 -21.95 2.86 7.02
C ARG A 179 -21.47 1.41 7.08
N GLU A 180 -22.21 0.50 6.45
CA GLU A 180 -21.85 -0.92 6.34
C GLU A 180 -20.57 -1.12 5.52
N LEU A 181 -20.41 -0.38 4.41
CA LEU A 181 -19.19 -0.45 3.59
C LEU A 181 -17.96 0.07 4.35
N LEU A 182 -18.13 1.16 5.11
CA LEU A 182 -17.07 1.67 5.99
C LEU A 182 -16.68 0.65 7.07
N GLN A 183 -17.66 0.01 7.71
CA GLN A 183 -17.44 -1.04 8.71
C GLN A 183 -16.67 -2.23 8.10
N ASP A 184 -17.14 -2.75 6.97
CA ASP A 184 -16.51 -3.87 6.29
C ASP A 184 -15.05 -3.57 5.89
N LEU A 185 -14.79 -2.37 5.37
CA LEU A 185 -13.43 -1.94 5.03
C LEU A 185 -12.54 -1.90 6.27
N VAL A 186 -13.01 -1.30 7.37
CA VAL A 186 -12.22 -1.15 8.60
C VAL A 186 -11.96 -2.49 9.28
N ASP A 187 -12.95 -3.39 9.30
CA ASP A 187 -12.76 -4.76 9.78
C ASP A 187 -11.81 -5.55 8.88
N GLY A 188 -11.89 -5.32 7.56
CA GLY A 188 -10.91 -5.77 6.59
C GLY A 188 -9.49 -5.30 6.91
N MET A 189 -9.31 -4.01 7.20
CA MET A 189 -8.01 -3.43 7.55
C MET A 189 -7.45 -4.02 8.84
N ARG A 190 -8.27 -4.14 9.89
CA ARG A 190 -7.92 -4.84 11.14
C ARG A 190 -7.51 -6.28 10.85
N ASN A 191 -8.28 -6.97 10.01
CA ASN A 191 -7.98 -8.31 9.55
C ASN A 191 -6.73 -8.37 8.67
N ALA A 192 -6.30 -7.28 8.03
CA ALA A 192 -5.05 -7.13 7.29
C ALA A 192 -3.87 -6.68 8.17
N SER A 193 -4.05 -6.70 9.51
CA SER A 193 -3.06 -6.27 10.50
C SER A 193 -2.74 -4.77 10.47
N PHE A 194 -3.68 -3.95 9.99
CA PHE A 194 -3.64 -2.49 10.13
C PHE A 194 -4.65 -2.04 11.19
N ALA A 195 -4.16 -1.45 12.26
CA ALA A 195 -5.00 -0.97 13.35
C ALA A 195 -5.50 0.45 13.06
N VAL A 196 -6.74 0.56 12.58
CA VAL A 196 -7.45 1.84 12.53
C VAL A 196 -7.76 2.25 13.98
N PRO A 197 -7.25 3.40 14.48
CA PRO A 197 -7.55 3.85 15.83
C PRO A 197 -9.06 4.02 16.04
N GLU A 198 -9.58 3.61 17.19
CA GLU A 198 -11.02 3.69 17.48
C GLU A 198 -11.54 5.12 17.42
N THR A 199 -10.72 6.09 17.84
CA THR A 199 -11.04 7.53 17.74
C THR A 199 -11.19 8.00 16.30
N LEU A 200 -10.37 7.49 15.37
CA LEU A 200 -10.51 7.77 13.96
C LEU A 200 -11.78 7.09 13.42
N TYR A 201 -12.01 5.82 13.77
CA TYR A 201 -13.18 5.09 13.31
C TYR A 201 -14.50 5.78 13.70
N GLN A 202 -14.61 6.19 14.97
CA GLN A 202 -15.79 6.92 15.46
C GLN A 202 -15.99 8.23 14.71
N ARG A 203 -14.91 8.99 14.47
CA ARG A 203 -14.96 10.23 13.68
C ARG A 203 -15.45 9.98 12.25
N LEU A 204 -14.99 8.92 11.60
CA LEU A 204 -15.46 8.56 10.25
C LEU A 204 -16.95 8.19 10.26
N GLN A 205 -17.43 7.51 11.30
CA GLN A 205 -18.86 7.21 11.44
C GLN A 205 -19.70 8.47 11.67
N ASP A 206 -19.20 9.48 12.37
CA ASP A 206 -19.94 10.72 12.65
C ASP A 206 -20.07 11.62 11.40
N MET A 207 -19.24 11.39 10.37
CA MET A 207 -19.27 12.10 9.09
C MET A 207 -20.33 11.57 8.11
N LEU A 208 -20.91 10.39 8.38
CA LEU A 208 -21.92 9.71 7.54
C LEU A 208 -23.36 9.93 8.03
#